data_AF-A0A834EVX6-F1
#
_entry.id   AF-A0A834EVX6-F1
#
_cell.length_a   1.000
_cell.length_b   1.000
_cell.length_c   1.000
_cell.angle_alpha   90.00
_cell.angle_beta   90.00
_cell.angle_gamma   90.00
#
_symmetry.space_group_name_H-M   'P 1'
#
loop_
_entity.id
_entity.type
_entity.pdbx_description
1 polymer ?
#
loop_
_entity_poly.entity_id
_entity_poly.type
_entity_poly.pdbx_seq_one_letter_code
_entity_poly.pdbx_strand_id
1 'polypeptide(L)'
;MVDLGIPLTCLPAMADKEATFDDTVEECVINEEYKIWKKNTLFLYDLVITCTLEWPSLTAQGLPDVTRPEEKDFSIHQLVLGTHTSDEQNHLVRASVQLPDDDAQFDASHYNSEKEFGGFASANGKIEIEIKINHEGEVSRAGYMPQNPCIIATKTPSSDVLVFDYTK
;
A
#
# COMPACT_ATOMS: atom_id res chain seq x y z
N MET A 1 -30.47 -45.45 -21.07
CA MET A 1 -29.97 -44.48 -20.08
C MET A 1 -28.56 -44.15 -20.52
N VAL A 2 -28.39 -43.05 -21.27
CA VAL A 2 -27.08 -42.67 -21.82
C VAL A 2 -26.29 -41.97 -20.71
N ASP A 3 -25.23 -42.62 -20.26
CA ASP A 3 -24.27 -42.08 -19.31
C ASP A 3 -23.38 -41.08 -20.05
N LEU A 4 -23.67 -39.79 -19.91
CA LEU A 4 -22.82 -38.69 -20.37
C LEU A 4 -21.65 -38.56 -19.39
N GLY A 5 -20.73 -39.51 -19.47
CA GLY A 5 -19.48 -39.49 -18.72
C GLY A 5 -18.59 -38.35 -19.21
N ILE A 6 -18.67 -37.20 -18.54
CA ILE A 6 -17.68 -36.13 -18.69
C ILE A 6 -16.36 -36.69 -18.14
N PRO A 7 -15.26 -36.73 -18.93
CA PRO A 7 -13.99 -37.25 -18.45
C PRO A 7 -13.45 -36.40 -17.30
N LEU A 8 -13.00 -37.04 -16.22
CA LEU A 8 -12.51 -36.40 -14.99
C LEU A 8 -11.35 -35.40 -15.23
N THR A 9 -10.68 -35.47 -16.38
CA THR A 9 -9.62 -34.56 -16.82
C THR A 9 -10.13 -33.22 -17.38
N CYS A 10 -11.41 -33.12 -17.73
CA CYS A 10 -12.03 -31.86 -18.18
C CYS A 10 -12.50 -30.98 -17.01
N LEU A 11 -12.74 -31.54 -15.82
CA LEU A 11 -13.25 -30.80 -14.65
C LEU A 11 -12.30 -29.68 -14.18
N PRO A 12 -10.99 -29.92 -13.93
CA PRO A 12 -10.09 -28.84 -13.51
C PRO A 12 -9.85 -27.81 -14.62
N ALA A 13 -9.70 -28.25 -15.88
CA ALA A 13 -9.47 -27.37 -17.01
C ALA A 13 -10.69 -26.49 -17.38
N MET A 14 -11.91 -26.93 -17.05
CA MET A 14 -13.14 -26.13 -17.19
C MET A 14 -13.28 -25.13 -16.03
N ALA A 15 -13.00 -25.56 -14.79
CA ALA A 15 -13.00 -24.69 -13.62
C ALA A 15 -11.97 -23.54 -13.74
N ASP A 16 -10.75 -23.84 -14.19
CA ASP A 16 -9.71 -22.83 -14.38
C ASP A 16 -10.08 -21.83 -15.49
N LYS A 17 -10.75 -22.28 -16.56
CA LYS A 17 -11.20 -21.41 -17.66
C LYS A 17 -12.38 -20.53 -17.28
N GLU A 18 -13.32 -21.05 -16.48
CA GLU A 18 -14.43 -20.26 -15.95
C GLU A 18 -13.94 -19.23 -14.94
N ALA A 19 -13.02 -19.60 -14.04
CA ALA A 19 -12.36 -18.67 -13.12
C ALA A 19 -11.61 -17.55 -13.86
N THR A 20 -10.82 -17.92 -14.89
CA THR A 20 -10.08 -16.91 -15.68
C THR A 20 -11.03 -15.95 -16.42
N PHE A 21 -12.17 -16.42 -16.90
CA PHE A 21 -13.14 -15.56 -17.59
C PHE A 21 -13.82 -14.59 -16.61
N ASP A 22 -14.20 -15.07 -15.43
CA ASP A 22 -14.79 -14.24 -14.37
C ASP A 22 -13.81 -13.14 -13.92
N ASP A 23 -12.54 -13.49 -13.68
CA ASP A 23 -11.47 -12.56 -13.32
C ASP A 23 -11.32 -11.42 -14.35
N THR A 24 -11.41 -11.73 -15.65
CA THR A 24 -11.28 -10.70 -16.70
C THR A 24 -12.45 -9.73 -16.74
N VAL A 25 -13.67 -10.20 -16.46
CA VAL A 25 -14.86 -9.34 -16.40
C VAL A 25 -14.77 -8.46 -15.16
N GLU A 26 -14.38 -9.05 -14.02
CA GLU A 26 -14.19 -8.32 -12.77
C GLU A 26 -13.10 -7.23 -12.91
N GLU A 27 -11.96 -7.53 -13.53
CA GLU A 27 -10.90 -6.55 -13.79
C GLU A 27 -11.39 -5.38 -14.65
N CYS A 28 -12.23 -5.63 -15.65
CA CYS A 28 -12.82 -4.58 -16.47
C CYS A 28 -13.72 -3.65 -15.63
N VAL A 29 -14.56 -4.23 -14.76
CA VAL A 29 -15.43 -3.47 -13.85
C VAL A 29 -14.59 -2.64 -12.87
N ILE A 30 -13.59 -3.25 -12.23
CA ILE A 30 -12.68 -2.57 -11.30
C ILE A 30 -12.01 -1.37 -11.97
N ASN A 31 -11.54 -1.53 -13.21
CA ASN A 31 -10.88 -0.46 -13.94
C ASN A 31 -11.84 0.68 -14.33
N GLU A 32 -13.08 0.37 -14.70
CA GLU A 32 -14.11 1.38 -14.98
C GLU A 32 -14.49 2.16 -13.73
N GLU A 33 -14.75 1.46 -12.62
CA GLU A 33 -15.06 2.07 -11.32
C GLU A 33 -13.89 2.93 -10.82
N TYR A 34 -12.65 2.45 -10.94
CA TYR A 34 -11.46 3.21 -10.58
C TYR A 34 -11.34 4.51 -11.39
N LYS A 35 -11.62 4.49 -12.70
CA LYS A 35 -11.61 5.70 -13.53
C LYS A 35 -12.68 6.70 -13.12
N ILE A 36 -13.87 6.23 -12.77
CA ILE A 36 -14.97 7.08 -12.28
C ILE A 36 -14.59 7.68 -10.92
N TRP A 37 -14.10 6.86 -9.99
CA TRP A 37 -13.60 7.31 -8.70
C TRP A 37 -12.52 8.38 -8.87
N LYS A 38 -11.51 8.13 -9.71
CA LYS A 38 -10.40 9.06 -9.97
C LYS A 38 -10.89 10.41 -10.50
N LYS A 39 -11.88 10.43 -11.40
CA LYS A 39 -12.53 11.66 -11.89
C LYS A 39 -13.21 12.47 -10.79
N ASN A 40 -13.74 11.79 -9.77
CA ASN A 40 -14.49 12.41 -8.68
C ASN A 40 -13.63 12.75 -7.45
N THR A 41 -12.38 12.29 -7.37
CA THR A 41 -11.49 12.49 -6.20
C THR A 41 -11.45 13.93 -5.69
N LEU A 42 -11.42 14.92 -6.60
CA LEU A 42 -11.40 16.35 -6.28
C LEU A 42 -12.59 16.86 -5.46
N PHE A 43 -13.73 16.17 -5.57
CA PHE A 43 -14.95 16.53 -4.86
C PHE A 43 -15.14 15.70 -3.59
N LEU A 44 -14.36 14.62 -3.44
CA LEU A 44 -14.54 13.62 -2.39
C LEU A 44 -13.51 13.74 -1.26
N TYR A 45 -12.29 14.19 -1.57
CA TYR A 45 -11.17 14.18 -0.64
C TYR A 45 -10.41 15.51 -0.70
N ASP A 46 -9.99 15.98 0.47
CA ASP A 46 -9.08 17.12 0.58
C ASP A 46 -7.63 16.73 0.20
N LEU A 47 -7.25 15.46 0.41
CA LEU A 47 -5.93 14.92 0.09
C LEU A 47 -6.04 13.46 -0.39
N VAL A 48 -5.36 13.16 -1.50
CA VAL A 48 -5.15 11.79 -1.99
C VAL A 48 -3.68 11.63 -2.34
N ILE A 49 -3.01 10.69 -1.67
CA ILE A 49 -1.64 10.30 -1.97
C ILE A 49 -1.67 8.87 -2.48
N THR A 50 -1.17 8.65 -3.70
CA THR A 50 -1.04 7.32 -4.29
C THR A 50 0.43 6.99 -4.45
N CYS A 51 0.84 5.82 -3.96
CA CYS A 51 2.21 5.33 -4.08
C CYS A 51 2.21 3.90 -4.61
N THR A 52 3.07 3.62 -5.59
CA THR A 52 3.35 2.27 -6.05
C THR A 52 4.57 1.75 -5.32
N LEU A 53 4.37 0.82 -4.40
CA LEU A 53 5.46 0.14 -3.71
C LEU A 53 6.13 -0.88 -4.64
N GLU A 54 7.42 -1.13 -4.41
CA GLU A 54 8.19 -2.17 -5.12
C GLU A 54 7.60 -3.56 -4.89
N TRP A 55 7.22 -3.84 -3.64
CA TRP A 55 6.57 -5.07 -3.21
C TRP A 55 5.30 -4.75 -2.44
N PRO A 56 4.26 -5.61 -2.54
CA PRO A 56 3.05 -5.43 -1.78
C PRO A 56 3.34 -5.53 -0.27
N SER A 57 2.59 -4.77 0.51
CA SER A 57 2.66 -4.80 1.97
C SER A 57 1.38 -5.39 2.55
N LEU A 58 1.52 -6.40 3.41
CA LEU A 58 0.41 -6.99 4.16
C LEU A 58 0.09 -6.21 5.45
N THR A 59 0.91 -5.22 5.80
CA THR A 59 0.78 -4.41 7.00
C THR A 59 0.99 -2.93 6.70
N ALA A 60 0.22 -2.05 7.33
CA ALA A 60 0.44 -0.61 7.27
C ALA A 60 0.04 0.00 8.61
N GLN A 61 1.03 0.53 9.33
CA GLN A 61 0.79 1.18 10.62
C GLN A 61 1.55 2.50 10.71
N GLY A 62 0.85 3.59 11.03
CA GLY A 62 1.50 4.86 11.32
C GLY A 62 2.21 4.82 12.67
N LEU A 63 3.44 5.36 12.70
CA LEU A 63 4.16 5.62 13.93
C LEU A 63 3.69 6.95 14.54
N PRO A 64 3.75 7.09 15.87
CA PRO A 64 3.29 8.30 16.55
C PRO A 64 4.25 9.49 16.38
N ASP A 65 5.49 9.22 15.96
CA ASP A 65 6.51 10.25 15.78
C ASP A 65 6.21 11.09 14.53
N VAL A 66 6.05 12.40 14.74
CA VAL A 66 5.83 13.39 13.67
C VAL A 66 6.90 14.45 13.77
N THR A 67 7.63 14.67 12.69
CA THR A 67 8.66 15.70 12.61
C THR A 67 8.15 16.88 11.77
N ARG A 68 8.24 18.09 12.31
CA ARG A 68 7.85 19.33 11.60
C ARG A 68 9.10 20.17 11.35
N PRO A 69 9.62 20.20 10.11
CA PRO A 69 10.75 21.05 9.76
C PRO A 69 10.38 22.53 9.94
N GLU A 70 11.29 23.32 10.52
CA GLU A 70 11.09 24.77 10.63
C GLU A 70 10.99 25.39 9.22
N GLU A 71 10.11 26.38 9.07
CA GLU A 71 9.87 27.13 7.83
C GLU A 71 9.30 26.32 6.65
N LYS A 72 8.71 25.14 6.91
CA LYS A 72 7.98 24.34 5.91
C LYS A 72 6.50 24.22 6.27
N ASP A 73 5.68 23.98 5.25
CA ASP A 73 4.22 23.83 5.30
C ASP A 73 3.78 22.35 5.31
N PHE A 74 4.67 21.45 5.72
CA PHE A 74 4.39 20.03 5.82
C PHE A 74 5.03 19.38 7.04
N SER A 75 4.37 18.35 7.53
CA SER A 75 4.87 17.43 8.54
C SER A 75 5.37 16.13 7.90
N ILE A 76 6.37 15.52 8.51
CA ILE A 76 6.88 14.20 8.14
C ILE A 76 6.30 13.18 9.11
N HIS A 77 5.43 12.33 8.58
CA HIS A 77 4.86 11.17 9.27
C HIS A 77 5.64 9.93 8.91
N GLN A 78 5.68 8.94 9.81
CA GLN A 78 6.34 7.66 9.56
C GLN A 78 5.33 6.51 9.51
N LEU A 79 5.61 5.53 8.66
CA LEU A 79 4.83 4.32 8.46
C LEU A 79 5.73 3.10 8.61
N VAL A 80 5.19 2.06 9.24
CA VAL A 80 5.74 0.70 9.22
C VAL A 80 5.00 -0.10 8.16
N LEU A 81 5.77 -0.63 7.22
CA LEU A 81 5.34 -1.48 6.13
C LEU A 81 6.13 -2.79 6.15
N GLY A 82 5.63 -3.77 5.42
CA GLY A 82 6.28 -5.06 5.20
C GLY A 82 6.41 -5.33 3.72
N THR A 83 7.26 -6.28 3.35
CA THR A 83 7.23 -6.86 2.01
C THR A 83 6.58 -8.23 2.03
N HIS A 84 5.99 -8.59 0.90
CA HIS A 84 5.54 -9.94 0.59
C HIS A 84 6.08 -10.35 -0.78
N THR A 85 7.13 -11.17 -0.75
CA THR A 85 7.84 -11.69 -1.93
C THR A 85 7.95 -13.21 -1.85
N SER A 86 7.97 -13.89 -2.99
CA SER A 86 8.10 -15.35 -3.04
C SER A 86 9.56 -15.82 -2.93
N ASP A 87 10.45 -15.23 -3.74
CA ASP A 87 11.84 -15.72 -3.90
C ASP A 87 12.91 -14.65 -3.58
N GLU A 88 12.48 -13.45 -3.18
CA GLU A 88 13.38 -12.35 -2.81
C GLU A 88 13.47 -12.17 -1.29
N GLN A 89 14.54 -11.52 -0.82
CA GLN A 89 14.69 -11.18 0.59
C GLN A 89 13.54 -10.26 1.03
N ASN A 90 12.79 -10.71 2.04
CA ASN A 90 11.75 -9.89 2.65
C ASN A 90 12.33 -8.89 3.65
N HIS A 91 11.66 -7.76 3.80
CA HIS A 91 12.10 -6.66 4.65
C HIS A 91 10.95 -6.12 5.51
N LEU A 92 11.29 -5.78 6.75
CA LEU A 92 10.54 -4.81 7.54
C LEU A 92 10.98 -3.41 7.09
N VAL A 93 10.02 -2.57 6.71
CA VAL A 93 10.29 -1.27 6.08
C VAL A 93 9.72 -0.15 6.92
N ARG A 94 10.54 0.88 7.19
CA ARG A 94 10.05 2.17 7.68
C ARG A 94 10.08 3.18 6.54
N ALA A 95 8.94 3.78 6.27
CA ALA A 95 8.81 4.82 5.26
C ALA A 95 8.40 6.15 5.91
N SER A 96 8.83 7.27 5.34
CA SER A 96 8.30 8.60 5.68
C SER A 96 7.33 9.08 4.61
N VAL A 97 6.35 9.84 5.05
CA VAL A 97 5.30 10.45 4.22
C VAL A 97 5.24 11.93 4.59
N GLN A 98 5.38 12.79 3.60
CA GLN A 98 5.17 14.22 3.76
C GLN A 98 3.67 14.51 3.64
N LEU A 99 3.09 15.07 4.70
CA LEU A 99 1.69 15.50 4.73
C LEU A 99 1.64 17.03 4.88
N PRO A 100 0.83 17.75 4.10
CA PRO A 100 0.61 19.18 4.32
C PRO A 100 0.10 19.42 5.74
N ASP A 101 0.57 20.50 6.37
CA ASP A 101 0.02 20.95 7.66
C ASP A 101 -1.40 21.53 7.47
N ASP A 102 -2.20 21.52 8.55
CA ASP A 102 -3.60 21.99 8.52
C ASP A 102 -3.75 23.47 8.10
N ASP A 103 -2.70 24.28 8.30
CA ASP A 103 -2.63 25.70 7.96
C ASP A 103 -1.94 25.99 6.61
N ALA A 104 -1.52 24.95 5.89
CA ALA A 104 -0.97 25.09 4.55
C ALA A 104 -2.02 25.68 3.60
N GLN A 105 -1.65 26.71 2.82
CA GLN A 105 -2.57 27.31 1.86
C GLN A 105 -2.89 26.31 0.75
N PHE A 106 -4.17 25.99 0.60
CA PHE A 106 -4.68 25.21 -0.52
C PHE A 106 -4.56 26.02 -1.82
N ASP A 107 -3.56 25.71 -2.64
CA ASP A 107 -3.42 26.32 -3.95
C ASP A 107 -4.11 25.48 -5.03
N ALA A 108 -5.30 25.94 -5.44
CA ALA A 108 -6.09 25.34 -6.51
C ALA A 108 -5.48 25.53 -7.92
N SER A 109 -4.43 26.34 -8.09
CA SER A 109 -3.79 26.57 -9.38
C SER A 109 -2.95 25.37 -9.88
N HIS A 110 -2.60 24.45 -8.98
CA HIS A 110 -1.92 23.19 -9.30
C HIS A 110 -2.81 22.16 -10.02
N TYR A 111 -4.11 22.43 -10.13
CA TYR A 111 -5.04 21.66 -10.96
C TYR A 111 -4.92 22.07 -12.44
N ASN A 112 -3.73 21.96 -13.03
CA ASN A 112 -3.60 22.15 -14.48
C ASN A 112 -4.15 20.91 -15.21
N SER A 113 -5.29 21.06 -15.88
CA SER A 113 -6.00 20.04 -16.65
C SER A 113 -5.20 19.43 -17.81
N GLU A 114 -4.06 20.02 -18.18
CA GLU A 114 -3.29 19.63 -19.37
C GLU A 114 -2.06 18.75 -19.08
N LYS A 115 -1.70 18.52 -17.81
CA LYS A 115 -0.72 17.51 -17.43
C LYS A 115 -1.43 16.40 -16.66
N GLU A 116 -1.69 15.28 -17.31
CA GLU A 116 -2.25 14.05 -16.74
C GLU A 116 -3.28 14.26 -15.62
N PHE A 117 -4.52 14.47 -16.04
CA PHE A 117 -5.77 14.17 -15.35
C PHE A 117 -5.64 13.32 -14.04
N GLY A 118 -5.53 14.00 -12.89
CA GLY A 118 -5.51 13.38 -11.56
C GLY A 118 -5.02 14.37 -10.49
N GLY A 119 -5.89 14.71 -9.55
CA GLY A 119 -5.70 15.79 -8.58
C GLY A 119 -4.48 15.70 -7.66
N PHE A 120 -4.06 16.88 -7.23
CA PHE A 120 -3.15 17.15 -6.11
C PHE A 120 -1.73 16.55 -6.22
N ALA A 121 -0.96 17.08 -7.18
CA ALA A 121 0.50 17.09 -7.11
C ALA A 121 1.02 18.50 -6.75
N SER A 122 0.33 19.20 -5.84
CA SER A 122 0.90 20.39 -5.20
C SER A 122 1.84 19.90 -4.09
N ALA A 123 3.14 20.07 -4.31
CA ALA A 123 4.21 19.75 -3.35
C ALA A 123 4.16 18.35 -2.71
N ASN A 124 4.49 17.32 -3.51
CA ASN A 124 5.13 16.09 -3.04
C ASN A 124 4.58 15.45 -1.75
N GLY A 125 3.42 14.78 -1.84
CA GLY A 125 3.06 13.68 -0.94
C GLY A 125 4.01 12.48 -1.14
N LYS A 126 5.30 12.71 -0.91
CA LYS A 126 6.38 11.81 -1.26
C LYS A 126 6.50 10.79 -0.15
N ILE A 127 6.28 9.54 -0.52
CA ILE A 127 6.59 8.39 0.31
C ILE A 127 8.04 8.00 0.02
N GLU A 128 8.91 8.04 1.02
CA GLU A 128 10.31 7.62 0.92
C GLU A 128 10.58 6.46 1.86
N ILE A 129 11.34 5.46 1.41
CA ILE A 129 11.78 4.37 2.27
C ILE A 129 13.05 4.82 3.00
N GLU A 130 13.01 4.84 4.33
CA GLU A 130 14.14 5.28 5.17
C GLU A 130 14.98 4.10 5.66
N ILE A 131 14.33 3.04 6.13
CA ILE A 131 14.98 1.88 6.73
C ILE A 131 14.40 0.62 6.10
N LYS A 132 15.28 -0.30 5.70
CA LYS A 132 14.95 -1.68 5.33
C LYS A 132 15.74 -2.62 6.23
N ILE A 133 15.03 -3.45 7.00
CA ILE A 133 15.63 -4.48 7.89
C ILE A 133 15.29 -5.84 7.31
N ASN A 134 16.28 -6.72 7.15
CA ASN A 134 16.06 -8.08 6.65
C ASN A 134 15.10 -8.82 7.60
N HIS A 135 14.12 -9.51 7.00
CA HIS A 135 13.11 -10.26 7.72
C HIS A 135 13.02 -11.70 7.20
N GLU A 136 12.85 -12.66 8.10
CA GLU A 136 12.71 -14.08 7.74
C GLU A 136 11.28 -14.36 7.27
N GLY A 137 11.11 -14.47 5.95
CA GLY A 137 9.79 -14.61 5.29
C GLY A 137 9.02 -13.29 5.20
N GLU A 138 7.82 -13.32 4.63
CA GLU A 138 6.99 -12.13 4.51
C GLU A 138 6.54 -11.58 5.88
N VAL A 139 6.31 -10.27 5.93
CA VAL A 139 5.81 -9.60 7.13
C VAL A 139 4.28 -9.57 7.08
N SER A 140 3.62 -10.55 7.70
CA SER A 140 2.15 -10.64 7.67
C SER A 140 1.47 -9.53 8.49
N ARG A 141 2.12 -9.11 9.58
CA ARG A 141 1.66 -8.01 10.44
C ARG A 141 2.86 -7.42 11.17
N ALA A 142 2.89 -6.10 11.31
CA ALA A 142 3.84 -5.38 12.14
C ALA A 142 3.09 -4.49 13.14
N GLY A 143 3.61 -4.41 14.37
CA GLY A 143 3.04 -3.64 15.46
C GLY A 143 4.13 -2.95 16.28
N TYR A 144 4.11 -1.63 16.37
CA TYR A 144 4.98 -0.92 17.31
C TYR A 144 4.49 -1.06 18.76
N MET A 145 5.41 -1.02 19.72
CA MET A 145 5.10 -0.98 21.14
C MET A 145 4.70 0.44 21.58
N PRO A 146 3.49 0.69 22.11
CA PRO A 146 3.07 2.05 22.46
C PRO A 146 3.95 2.75 23.51
N GLN A 147 4.54 1.99 24.43
CA GLN A 147 5.45 2.52 25.45
C GLN A 147 6.83 2.87 24.90
N ASN A 148 7.22 2.28 23.77
CA ASN A 148 8.48 2.55 23.09
C ASN A 148 8.32 2.26 21.58
N PRO A 149 7.93 3.26 20.77
CA PRO A 149 7.66 3.08 19.35
C PRO A 149 8.84 2.56 18.53
N CYS A 150 10.07 2.70 19.04
CA CYS A 150 11.28 2.15 18.43
C CYS A 150 11.28 0.62 18.30
N ILE A 151 10.49 -0.05 19.14
CA ILE A 151 10.38 -1.50 19.16
C ILE A 151 9.19 -1.93 18.32
N ILE A 152 9.45 -2.74 17.30
CA ILE A 152 8.44 -3.30 16.39
C ILE A 152 8.43 -4.82 16.51
N ALA A 153 7.27 -5.39 16.78
CA ALA A 153 7.05 -6.83 16.71
C ALA A 153 6.42 -7.19 15.35
N THR A 154 6.86 -8.30 14.75
CA THR A 154 6.32 -8.79 13.48
C THR A 154 5.85 -10.24 13.57
N LYS A 155 4.83 -10.56 12.77
CA LYS A 155 4.41 -11.93 12.49
C LYS A 155 5.09 -12.43 11.22
N THR A 156 5.80 -13.54 11.39
CA THR A 156 6.36 -14.32 10.28
C THR A 156 5.32 -15.33 9.77
N PRO A 157 5.57 -15.98 8.63
CA PRO A 157 4.74 -17.07 8.11
C PRO A 157 4.84 -18.33 8.98
N SER A 158 5.90 -18.42 9.79
CA SER A 158 6.11 -19.48 10.77
C SER A 158 5.36 -19.20 12.08
N SER A 159 5.56 -20.06 13.09
CA SER A 159 5.05 -19.82 14.44
C SER A 159 5.67 -18.58 15.09
N ASP A 160 6.85 -18.17 14.63
CA ASP A 160 7.71 -17.26 15.37
C ASP A 160 7.24 -15.81 15.27
N VAL A 161 7.62 -15.04 16.29
CA VAL A 161 7.40 -13.59 16.39
C VAL A 161 8.76 -12.96 16.55
N LEU A 162 9.11 -12.06 15.64
CA LEU A 162 10.38 -11.35 15.68
C LEU A 162 10.16 -9.97 16.31
N VAL A 163 11.14 -9.48 17.05
CA VAL A 163 11.12 -8.17 17.69
C VAL A 163 12.36 -7.40 17.23
N PHE A 164 12.13 -6.24 16.65
CA PHE A 164 13.14 -5.37 16.08
C PHE A 164 13.20 -4.06 16.86
N ASP A 165 14.41 -3.52 16.98
CA ASP A 165 14.66 -2.15 17.42
C ASP A 165 15.24 -1.42 16.22
N TYR A 166 14.48 -0.50 15.61
CA TYR A 166 14.93 0.17 14.37
C TYR A 166 15.93 1.30 14.61
N THR A 167 16.33 1.55 15.87
CA THR A 167 17.35 2.54 16.21
C THR A 167 18.78 1.99 16.12
N LYS A 168 18.93 0.69 15.90
CA LYS A 168 20.21 -0.04 15.87
C LYS A 168 20.37 -0.78 14.54
#